data_AF-A0A945IEY7-F1
#
_entry.id   AF-A0A945IEY7-F1
#
_cell.length_a   1.000
_cell.length_b   1.000
_cell.length_c   1.000
_cell.angle_alpha   90.00
_cell.angle_beta   90.00
_cell.angle_gamma   90.00
#
_symmetry.space_group_name_H-M   'P 1'
#
loop_
_entity.id
_entity.type
_entity.pdbx_description
1 polymer ?
#
loop_
_entity_poly.entity_id
_entity_poly.type
_entity_poly.pdbx_seq_one_letter_code
_entity_poly.pdbx_strand_id
1 'polypeptide(L)'
;MRFNGMWDDAYFKHLQANPITDPWTRCQGFWTYLHIRDAARACVQSVVNENWNGHHRFFLNAKDTMLNIPTMKAIKTVYPDVPLKKEFDGFEAPLSIQNMTDVIGWEPIYSWRDEQFSS
;
A
#
# COMPACT_ATOMS: atom_id res chain seq x y z
N MET A 1 -12.79 -8.15 -0.02
CA MET A 1 -11.59 -7.29 -0.10
C MET A 1 -10.78 -7.42 1.18
N ARG A 2 -9.45 -7.28 1.11
CA ARG A 2 -8.56 -7.20 2.28
C ARG A 2 -7.94 -5.82 2.35
N PHE A 3 -8.12 -5.15 3.47
CA PHE A 3 -7.56 -3.84 3.78
C PHE A 3 -6.44 -4.04 4.81
N ASN A 4 -5.22 -3.63 4.48
CA ASN A 4 -4.12 -3.64 5.44
C ASN A 4 -3.74 -2.21 5.82
N GLY A 5 -3.61 -1.93 7.12
CA GLY A 5 -3.19 -0.63 7.65
C GLY A 5 -3.97 0.54 7.04
N MET A 6 -5.25 0.68 7.40
CA MET A 6 -6.08 1.77 6.87
C MET A 6 -5.96 3.01 7.75
N TRP A 7 -5.63 4.15 7.13
CA TRP A 7 -5.34 5.40 7.82
C TRP A 7 -6.02 6.60 7.15
N ASP A 8 -6.13 7.69 7.89
CA ASP A 8 -6.74 8.95 7.45
C ASP A 8 -5.68 10.06 7.26
N ASP A 9 -6.16 11.24 6.89
CA ASP A 9 -5.33 12.43 6.69
C ASP A 9 -4.49 12.79 7.94
N ALA A 10 -5.04 12.59 9.14
CA ALA A 10 -4.36 12.94 10.38
C ALA A 10 -3.14 12.03 10.61
N TYR A 11 -3.31 10.73 10.37
CA TYR A 11 -2.21 9.79 10.49
C TYR A 11 -1.17 9.96 9.36
N PHE A 12 -1.58 10.29 8.14
CA PHE A 12 -0.63 10.59 7.06
C PHE A 12 0.24 11.81 7.39
N LYS A 13 -0.35 12.88 7.92
CA LYS A 13 0.40 14.05 8.42
C LYS A 13 1.35 13.68 9.56
N HIS A 14 0.89 12.84 10.49
CA HIS A 14 1.75 12.33 11.57
C HIS A 14 2.94 11.53 11.02
N LEU A 15 2.70 10.63 10.06
CA LEU A 15 3.73 9.80 9.45
C LEU A 15 4.72 10.64 8.64
N GLN A 16 4.25 11.71 8.00
CA GLN A 16 5.12 12.63 7.28
C GLN A 16 6.03 13.43 8.22
N ALA A 17 5.48 13.90 9.35
CA ALA A 17 6.26 14.57 10.40
C ALA A 17 7.18 13.59 11.17
N ASN A 18 6.84 12.30 11.21
CA ASN A 18 7.54 11.26 11.97
C ASN A 18 7.78 10.01 11.10
N PRO A 19 8.63 10.12 10.06
CA PRO A 19 8.82 9.04 9.11
C PRO A 19 9.45 7.80 9.75
N ILE A 20 8.89 6.62 9.46
CA ILE A 20 9.41 5.35 9.96
C ILE A 20 10.67 4.98 9.18
N THR A 21 11.82 4.91 9.85
CA THR A 21 13.10 4.53 9.23
C THR A 21 13.64 3.19 9.70
N ASP A 22 13.15 2.68 10.84
CA ASP A 22 13.46 1.34 11.32
C ASP A 22 12.62 0.29 10.57
N PRO A 23 13.24 -0.62 9.78
CA PRO A 23 12.50 -1.60 9.01
C PRO A 23 11.84 -2.68 9.87
N TRP A 24 12.22 -2.86 11.14
CA TRP A 24 11.56 -3.82 12.03
C TRP A 24 10.17 -3.35 12.47
N THR A 25 9.92 -2.04 12.41
CA THR A 25 8.61 -1.47 12.71
C THR A 25 7.58 -1.92 11.66
N ARG A 26 6.54 -2.62 12.11
CA ARG A 26 5.42 -3.14 11.28
C ARG A 26 5.83 -4.11 10.16
N CYS A 27 6.98 -4.77 10.29
CA CYS A 27 7.47 -5.68 9.25
C CYS A 27 6.52 -6.86 8.96
N GLN A 28 5.76 -7.34 9.95
CA GLN A 28 4.83 -8.46 9.76
C GLN A 28 3.73 -8.16 8.73
N GLY A 29 3.43 -6.87 8.51
CA GLY A 29 2.53 -6.39 7.46
C GLY A 29 3.25 -5.93 6.19
N PHE A 30 4.54 -6.23 6.04
CA PHE A 30 5.39 -5.78 4.93
C PHE A 30 5.32 -4.25 4.67
N TRP A 31 5.12 -3.48 5.75
CA TRP A 31 5.00 -2.01 5.71
C TRP A 31 3.88 -1.48 4.82
N THR A 32 2.90 -2.33 4.51
CA THR A 32 1.74 -2.02 3.67
C THR A 32 0.72 -1.18 4.44
N TYR A 33 0.00 -0.35 3.70
CA TYR A 33 -0.98 0.58 4.23
C TYR A 33 -1.93 1.02 3.13
N LEU A 34 -3.02 1.69 3.50
CA LEU A 34 -3.98 2.23 2.56
C LEU A 34 -4.65 3.47 3.13
N HIS A 35 -4.91 4.46 2.28
CA HIS A 35 -5.74 5.58 2.70
C HIS A 35 -7.23 5.21 2.72
N ILE A 36 -7.97 5.70 3.72
CA ILE A 36 -9.41 5.39 3.86
C ILE A 36 -10.26 5.81 2.65
N ARG A 37 -9.87 6.90 1.97
CA ARG A 37 -10.56 7.35 0.75
C ARG A 37 -10.32 6.42 -0.44
N ASP A 38 -9.14 5.81 -0.52
CA ASP A 38 -8.84 4.80 -1.55
C ASP A 38 -9.63 3.51 -1.31
N ALA A 39 -9.78 3.10 -0.05
CA ALA A 39 -10.65 1.99 0.34
C ALA A 39 -12.11 2.26 -0.05
N ALA A 40 -12.63 3.46 0.22
CA ALA A 40 -13.99 3.85 -0.14
C ALA A 40 -14.20 3.83 -1.66
N ARG A 41 -13.26 4.40 -2.44
CA ARG A 41 -13.28 4.36 -3.91
C ARG A 41 -13.35 2.92 -4.44
N ALA A 42 -12.54 2.02 -3.88
CA ALA A 42 -12.54 0.61 -4.26
C ALA A 42 -13.89 -0.08 -4.01
N CYS A 43 -14.49 0.17 -2.84
CA CYS A 43 -15.81 -0.36 -2.51
C CYS A 43 -16.87 0.11 -3.51
N VAL A 44 -16.94 1.42 -3.77
CA VAL A 44 -17.89 1.99 -4.74
C VAL A 44 -17.66 1.42 -6.13
N GLN A 45 -16.42 1.42 -6.62
CA GLN A 45 -16.09 0.89 -7.95
C GLN A 45 -16.44 -0.59 -8.07
N SER A 46 -16.26 -1.40 -7.03
CA SER A 46 -16.58 -2.83 -7.12
C SER A 46 -18.08 -3.11 -7.15
N VAL A 47 -18.90 -2.22 -6.60
CA VAL A 47 -20.37 -2.34 -6.64
C VAL A 47 -20.93 -1.87 -7.98
N VAL A 48 -20.38 -0.78 -8.53
CA VAL A 48 -20.90 -0.16 -9.77
C VAL A 48 -20.32 -0.76 -11.06
N ASN A 49 -19.24 -1.54 -10.96
CA ASN A 49 -18.58 -2.11 -12.13
C ASN A 49 -19.33 -3.35 -12.63
N GLU A 50 -19.83 -3.27 -13.86
CA GLU A 50 -20.59 -4.34 -14.53
C GLU A 50 -19.69 -5.37 -15.25
N ASN A 51 -18.37 -5.14 -15.32
CA ASN A 51 -17.41 -5.95 -16.07
C ASN A 51 -16.92 -7.19 -15.30
N TRP A 52 -17.50 -7.52 -14.15
CA TRP A 52 -17.11 -8.69 -13.39
C TRP A 52 -18.33 -9.43 -12.82
N ASN A 53 -18.18 -10.74 -12.66
CA ASN A 53 -19.21 -11.62 -12.13
C ASN A 53 -18.61 -12.58 -11.09
N GLY A 54 -19.43 -13.04 -10.15
CA GLY A 54 -19.01 -14.02 -9.14
C GLY A 54 -18.23 -13.40 -7.99
N HIS A 55 -17.23 -14.11 -7.47
CA HIS A 55 -16.46 -13.69 -6.29
C HIS A 55 -14.97 -13.53 -6.62
N HIS A 56 -14.46 -12.31 -6.42
CA HIS A 56 -13.04 -11.98 -6.58
C HIS A 56 -12.40 -11.61 -5.24
N ARG A 57 -11.15 -12.02 -5.06
CA ARG A 57 -10.34 -11.71 -3.87
C ARG A 57 -9.35 -10.62 -4.23
N PHE A 58 -9.52 -9.46 -3.61
CA PHE A 58 -8.64 -8.31 -3.78
C PHE A 58 -7.85 -8.01 -2.51
N PHE A 59 -6.56 -7.71 -2.69
CA PHE A 59 -5.79 -6.93 -1.76
C PHE A 59 -5.86 -5.47 -2.19
N LEU A 60 -6.07 -4.57 -1.23
CA LEU A 60 -5.93 -3.15 -1.43
C LEU A 60 -4.73 -2.66 -0.65
N ASN A 61 -3.92 -1.85 -1.31
CA ASN A 61 -2.69 -1.31 -0.76
C ASN A 61 -2.29 -0.05 -1.52
N ALA A 62 -1.57 0.85 -0.86
CA ALA A 62 -0.86 1.95 -1.52
C ALA A 62 0.23 1.40 -2.46
N LYS A 63 0.72 2.24 -3.38
CA LYS A 63 1.79 1.86 -4.33
C LYS A 63 3.16 1.77 -3.66
N ASP A 64 3.32 2.41 -2.50
CA ASP A 64 4.57 2.50 -1.75
C ASP A 64 4.43 1.94 -0.33
N THR A 65 5.54 1.93 0.41
CA THR A 65 5.61 1.49 1.81
C THR A 65 5.51 2.68 2.78
N MET A 66 5.13 2.38 4.03
CA MET A 66 5.18 3.34 5.14
C MET A 66 6.62 3.75 5.53
N LEU A 67 7.64 3.09 4.98
CA LEU A 67 9.03 3.30 5.37
C LEU A 67 9.67 4.46 4.62
N ASN A 68 10.38 5.33 5.31
CA ASN A 68 11.25 6.33 4.70
C ASN A 68 12.66 5.81 4.42
N ILE A 69 12.75 4.55 3.98
CA ILE A 69 13.96 3.94 3.42
C ILE A 69 13.54 3.08 2.21
N PRO A 70 14.44 2.83 1.24
CA PRO A 70 14.08 2.01 0.08
C PRO A 70 13.60 0.61 0.47
N THR A 71 12.57 0.10 -0.20
CA THR A 71 11.96 -1.21 0.11
C THR A 71 12.99 -2.33 0.06
N MET A 72 13.89 -2.31 -0.93
CA MET A 72 14.98 -3.29 -1.05
C MET A 72 15.96 -3.24 0.12
N LYS A 73 16.20 -2.06 0.72
CA LYS A 73 17.02 -1.94 1.94
C LYS A 73 16.32 -2.59 3.13
N ALA A 74 15.02 -2.36 3.28
CA ALA A 74 14.22 -2.93 4.36
C ALA A 74 14.14 -4.47 4.27
N ILE A 75 13.88 -5.00 3.07
CA ILE A 75 13.83 -6.44 2.81
C ILE A 75 15.17 -7.11 3.17
N LYS A 76 16.29 -6.56 2.72
CA LYS A 76 17.62 -7.12 3.02
C LYS A 76 17.93 -7.12 4.52
N THR A 77 17.40 -6.17 5.28
CA THR A 77 17.58 -6.10 6.74
C THR A 77 16.71 -7.11 7.48
N VAL A 78 15.43 -7.22 7.12
CA VAL A 78 14.44 -7.98 7.91
C VAL A 78 14.26 -9.41 7.41
N TYR A 79 14.43 -9.61 6.10
CA TYR A 79 14.20 -10.86 5.39
C TYR A 79 15.40 -11.23 4.51
N PRO A 80 16.63 -11.31 5.05
CA PRO A 80 17.86 -11.41 4.26
C PRO A 80 17.90 -12.62 3.33
N ASP A 81 17.31 -13.75 3.76
CA ASP A 81 17.40 -15.03 3.06
C ASP A 81 16.16 -15.36 2.23
N VAL A 82 15.20 -14.43 2.11
CA VAL A 82 13.94 -14.67 1.38
C VAL A 82 14.18 -14.56 -0.12
N PRO A 83 13.83 -15.60 -0.92
CA PRO A 83 13.93 -15.52 -2.38
C PRO A 83 13.02 -14.44 -2.95
N LEU A 84 13.58 -13.58 -3.80
CA LEU A 84 12.83 -12.52 -4.48
C LEU A 84 12.44 -12.94 -5.89
N LYS A 85 11.17 -12.76 -6.23
CA LYS A 85 10.66 -12.97 -7.61
C LYS A 85 10.96 -11.80 -8.53
N LYS A 86 11.16 -10.61 -7.96
CA LYS A 86 11.58 -9.37 -8.62
C LYS A 86 12.24 -8.45 -7.60
N GLU A 87 13.01 -7.47 -8.08
CA GLU A 87 13.40 -6.34 -7.25
C GLU A 87 12.28 -5.30 -7.20
N PHE A 88 12.30 -4.46 -6.15
CA PHE A 88 11.35 -3.38 -5.92
C PHE A 88 12.07 -2.04 -6.10
N ASP A 89 11.49 -1.15 -6.90
CA ASP A 89 12.10 0.16 -7.15
C ASP A 89 11.75 1.15 -6.03
N GLY A 90 12.73 1.94 -5.59
CA GLY A 90 12.56 2.96 -4.56
C GLY A 90 11.78 2.48 -3.33
N PHE A 91 10.56 2.98 -3.18
CA PHE A 91 9.66 2.71 -2.06
C PHE A 91 8.50 1.78 -2.42
N GLU A 92 8.53 1.12 -3.58
CA GLU A 92 7.45 0.26 -4.08
C GLU A 92 7.00 -0.74 -3.00
N ALA A 93 5.70 -0.92 -2.84
CA ALA A 93 5.15 -1.84 -1.88
C ALA A 93 5.31 -3.31 -2.32
N PRO A 94 5.71 -4.22 -1.40
CA PRO A 94 5.84 -5.66 -1.70
C PRO A 94 4.50 -6.42 -1.75
N LEU A 95 3.37 -5.72 -1.92
CA LEU A 95 2.03 -6.29 -2.04
C LEU A 95 1.37 -5.81 -3.33
N SER A 96 1.22 -6.71 -4.30
CA SER A 96 0.65 -6.39 -5.61
C SER A 96 -0.85 -6.11 -5.54
N ILE A 97 -1.26 -5.04 -6.23
CA ILE A 97 -2.66 -4.65 -6.46
C ILE A 97 -3.13 -4.95 -7.89
N GLN A 98 -2.29 -5.58 -8.71
CA GLN A 98 -2.52 -5.77 -10.16
C GLN A 98 -3.88 -6.41 -10.47
N ASN A 99 -4.28 -7.43 -9.71
CA ASN A 99 -5.56 -8.11 -9.91
C ASN A 99 -6.76 -7.15 -9.79
N MET A 100 -6.68 -6.13 -8.94
CA MET A 100 -7.77 -5.17 -8.78
C MET A 100 -7.78 -4.15 -9.93
N THR A 101 -6.60 -3.73 -10.37
CA THR A 101 -6.44 -2.89 -11.56
C THR A 101 -6.98 -3.59 -12.81
N ASP A 102 -6.65 -4.87 -12.99
CA ASP A 102 -7.08 -5.65 -14.16
C ASP A 102 -8.59 -5.89 -14.19
N VAL A 103 -9.20 -6.20 -13.04
CA VAL A 103 -10.61 -6.60 -12.99
C VAL A 103 -11.55 -5.38 -12.94
N ILE A 104 -11.20 -4.34 -12.17
CA ILE A 104 -12.11 -3.20 -11.97
C ILE A 104 -11.51 -1.83 -12.29
N GLY A 105 -10.26 -1.76 -12.77
CA GLY A 105 -9.61 -0.48 -13.12
C GLY A 105 -9.29 0.40 -11.92
N TRP A 106 -9.22 -0.18 -10.71
CA TRP A 106 -8.92 0.58 -9.50
C TRP A 106 -7.41 0.69 -9.28
N GLU A 107 -6.98 1.88 -8.88
CA GLU A 107 -5.66 2.14 -8.33
C GLU A 107 -5.78 3.13 -7.15
N PRO A 108 -4.91 3.01 -6.13
CA PRO A 108 -4.82 3.99 -5.06
C PRO A 108 -4.23 5.29 -5.60
N ILE A 109 -4.72 6.41 -5.09
CA ILE A 109 -4.27 7.75 -5.50
C ILE A 109 -3.65 8.56 -4.36
N TYR A 110 -3.64 8.03 -3.14
CA TYR A 110 -3.04 8.69 -1.98
C TYR A 110 -1.79 7.96 -1.49
N SER A 111 -0.72 8.71 -1.28
CA SER A 111 0.46 8.32 -0.53
C SER A 111 0.65 9.27 0.66
N TRP A 112 1.19 8.76 1.79
CA TRP A 112 1.60 9.64 2.90
C TRP A 112 2.71 10.62 2.51
N ARG A 113 3.38 10.39 1.37
CA ARG A 113 4.40 11.25 0.79
C ARG A 113 3.84 12.41 -0.04
N ASP A 114 2.53 12.41 -0.34
CA ASP A 114 1.94 13.47 -1.15
C ASP A 114 2.06 14.83 -0.44
N GLU A 115 2.34 15.88 -1.22
CA GLU A 115 2.58 17.23 -0.69
C GLU A 115 1.42 17.75 0.18
N GLN A 116 0.18 17.34 -0.11
CA GLN A 116 -1.01 17.71 0.66
C GLN A 116 -1.00 17.23 2.12
N PHE A 117 -0.15 16.26 2.46
CA PHE A 117 0.05 15.79 3.84
C PHE A 117 1.28 16.41 4.49
N SER A 118 1.98 17.30 3.78
CA SER A 118 3.01 18.15 4.35
C SER A 118 2.40 19.19 5.28
N SER A 119 2.98 19.30 6.48
CA SER A 119 2.65 20.37 7.43
C SER A 119 3.46 21.63 7.14
#